data_AF-A0A1V5HA94-F1
#
_entry.id   AF-A0A1V5HA94-F1
#
_cell.length_a   1.000
_cell.length_b   1.000
_cell.length_c   1.000
_cell.angle_alpha   90.00
_cell.angle_beta   90.00
_cell.angle_gamma   90.00
#
_symmetry.space_group_name_H-M   'P 1'
#
loop_
_entity.id
_entity.type
_entity.pdbx_description
1 polymer ?
#
loop_
_entity_poly.entity_id
_entity_poly.type
_entity_poly.pdbx_seq_one_letter_code
_entity_poly.pdbx_strand_id
1 'polypeptide(L)'
;MGRKTNKSALIFLIFIVIIAIAFFTNPDKEAHKEAIIEKTDQIMEEIIAERNDAISSTAWELAGKKLLSEFIDTNVTVDNYYLFSIPKVNWDGNSYPIGVGAFGKVYITKHLNRDVVQPILNDMEDKVKDLLPDFFKGNFDINLYNTQKNN
;
A
#
# COMPACT_ATOMS: atom_id res chain seq x y z
N MET A 1 -30.26 -38.53 27.01
CA MET A 1 -28.82 -38.77 26.75
C MET A 1 -28.15 -37.44 26.45
N GLY A 2 -27.32 -36.92 27.37
CA GLY A 2 -26.56 -35.69 27.13
C GLY A 2 -25.39 -35.97 26.20
N ARG A 3 -25.33 -35.31 25.05
CA ARG A 3 -24.22 -35.41 24.09
C ARG A 3 -22.95 -34.89 24.77
N LYS A 4 -22.07 -35.79 25.21
CA LYS A 4 -20.74 -35.46 25.74
C LYS A 4 -19.94 -34.86 24.59
N THR A 5 -19.86 -33.54 24.51
CA THR A 5 -19.08 -32.87 23.47
C THR A 5 -17.61 -33.17 23.73
N ASN A 6 -17.00 -33.92 22.81
CA ASN A 6 -15.56 -34.15 22.82
C ASN A 6 -14.89 -32.80 22.53
N LYS A 7 -14.42 -32.13 23.59
CA LYS A 7 -13.82 -30.78 23.49
C LYS A 7 -12.74 -30.72 22.40
N SER A 8 -11.96 -31.79 22.24
CA SER A 8 -10.95 -31.91 21.17
C SER A 8 -11.55 -31.92 19.76
N ALA A 9 -12.69 -32.59 19.55
CA ALA A 9 -13.39 -32.57 18.27
C ALA A 9 -14.01 -31.20 17.96
N LEU A 10 -14.49 -30.50 18.99
CA LEU A 10 -14.98 -29.12 18.85
C LEU A 10 -13.84 -28.16 18.47
N ILE A 11 -12.68 -28.25 19.12
CA ILE A 11 -11.49 -27.45 18.80
C ILE A 11 -11.03 -27.71 17.36
N PHE A 12 -10.98 -28.98 16.96
CA PHE A 12 -10.61 -29.35 15.60
C PHE A 12 -11.57 -28.79 14.55
N LEU A 13 -12.88 -28.85 14.81
CA LEU A 13 -13.90 -28.27 13.94
C LEU A 13 -13.72 -26.75 13.81
N ILE A 14 -13.48 -26.05 14.93
CA ILE A 14 -13.21 -24.60 14.93
C ILE A 14 -12.00 -24.29 14.05
N PHE A 15 -10.93 -25.08 14.14
CA PHE A 15 -9.73 -24.87 13.35
C PHE A 15 -9.98 -25.04 11.84
N ILE A 16 -10.75 -26.05 11.44
CA ILE A 16 -11.17 -26.24 10.04
C ILE A 16 -11.98 -25.03 9.56
N VAL A 17 -12.90 -24.53 10.37
CA VAL A 17 -13.72 -23.36 10.02
C VAL A 17 -12.84 -22.12 9.83
N ILE A 18 -11.85 -21.89 10.70
CA ILE A 18 -10.91 -20.76 10.57
C ILE A 18 -10.11 -20.87 9.26
N ILE A 19 -9.59 -22.06 8.93
CA ILE A 19 -8.85 -22.29 7.68
C ILE A 19 -9.75 -22.03 6.47
N ALA A 20 -10.98 -22.54 6.49
CA ALA A 20 -11.92 -22.33 5.40
C ALA A 20 -12.22 -20.83 5.21
N ILE A 21 -12.48 -20.10 6.30
CA ILE A 21 -12.68 -18.66 6.25
C ILE A 21 -11.44 -17.96 5.66
N ALA A 22 -10.25 -18.25 6.17
CA ALA A 22 -9.01 -17.64 5.67
C ALA A 22 -8.81 -17.89 4.17
N PHE A 23 -9.05 -19.13 3.71
CA PHE A 23 -8.96 -19.50 2.30
C PHE A 23 -9.94 -18.73 1.41
N PHE A 24 -11.23 -18.70 1.79
CA PHE A 24 -12.28 -18.06 0.98
C PHE A 24 -12.25 -16.53 1.03
N THR A 25 -11.67 -15.96 2.09
CA THR A 25 -11.61 -14.50 2.29
C THR A 25 -10.24 -13.92 1.99
N ASN A 26 -9.26 -14.72 1.54
CA ASN A 26 -7.95 -14.17 1.17
C ASN A 26 -8.12 -13.13 0.05
N PRO A 27 -7.70 -11.86 0.25
CA PRO A 27 -7.89 -10.83 -0.76
C PRO A 27 -7.20 -11.17 -2.08
N ASP A 28 -7.84 -10.80 -3.19
CA ASP A 28 -7.27 -10.96 -4.51
C ASP A 28 -6.31 -9.82 -4.88
N LYS A 29 -5.67 -9.93 -6.06
CA LYS A 29 -4.66 -8.97 -6.52
C LYS A 29 -5.20 -7.55 -6.61
N GLU A 30 -6.45 -7.36 -7.05
CA GLU A 30 -7.01 -6.02 -7.24
C GLU A 30 -7.32 -5.38 -5.88
N ALA A 31 -7.87 -6.14 -4.93
CA ALA A 31 -8.06 -5.67 -3.54
C ALA A 31 -6.73 -5.23 -2.89
N HIS A 32 -5.62 -5.88 -3.23
CA HIS A 32 -4.29 -5.42 -2.80
C HIS A 32 -3.90 -4.09 -3.41
N LYS A 33 -4.06 -3.92 -4.72
CA LYS A 33 -3.70 -2.67 -5.39
C LYS A 33 -4.53 -1.50 -4.86
N GLU A 34 -5.84 -1.69 -4.73
CA GLU A 34 -6.76 -0.69 -4.19
C GLU A 34 -6.33 -0.26 -2.78
N ALA A 35 -6.03 -1.21 -1.89
CA ALA A 35 -5.57 -0.89 -0.54
C ALA A 35 -4.23 -0.14 -0.51
N ILE A 36 -3.33 -0.41 -1.45
CA ILE A 36 -2.05 0.33 -1.57
C ILE A 36 -2.29 1.73 -2.11
N ILE A 37 -3.15 1.89 -3.13
CA ILE A 37 -3.54 3.20 -3.67
C ILE A 37 -4.16 4.05 -2.57
N GLU A 38 -5.20 3.53 -1.90
CA GLU A 38 -5.91 4.23 -0.82
C GLU A 38 -4.97 4.63 0.31
N LYS A 39 -4.08 3.71 0.75
CA LYS A 39 -3.16 4.02 1.83
C LYS A 39 -2.14 5.09 1.44
N THR A 40 -1.68 5.08 0.19
CA THR A 40 -0.73 6.08 -0.31
C THR A 40 -1.42 7.43 -0.49
N ASP A 41 -2.65 7.45 -0.99
CA ASP A 41 -3.46 8.66 -1.15
C ASP A 41 -3.70 9.34 0.20
N GLN A 42 -4.11 8.56 1.22
CA GLN A 42 -4.26 9.06 2.60
C GLN A 42 -2.97 9.69 3.13
N ILE A 43 -1.82 9.04 2.92
CA ILE A 43 -0.53 9.59 3.37
C ILE A 43 -0.23 10.91 2.65
N MET A 44 -0.46 10.98 1.34
CA MET A 44 -0.24 12.19 0.56
C MET A 44 -1.15 13.34 0.98
N GLU A 45 -2.44 13.07 1.19
CA GLU A 45 -3.40 14.05 1.72
C GLU A 45 -2.97 14.58 3.09
N GLU A 46 -2.52 13.71 4.00
CA GLU A 46 -1.99 14.09 5.31
C GLU A 46 -0.77 15.04 5.16
N ILE A 47 0.21 14.71 4.32
CA ILE A 47 1.42 15.53 4.10
C ILE A 47 1.08 16.89 3.52
N ILE A 48 0.20 16.92 2.52
CA ILE A 48 -0.22 18.15 1.82
C ILE A 48 -0.98 19.06 2.78
N ALA A 49 -1.86 18.50 3.60
CA ALA A 49 -2.60 19.22 4.63
C ALA A 49 -1.68 19.80 5.70
N GLU A 50 -0.69 19.04 6.19
CA GLU A 50 0.30 19.50 7.16
C GLU A 50 1.13 20.68 6.61
N ARG A 51 1.44 20.68 5.31
CA ARG A 51 2.23 21.73 4.67
C ARG A 51 1.41 22.94 4.21
N ASN A 52 0.08 22.87 4.24
CA ASN A 52 -0.82 23.86 3.64
C ASN A 52 -0.42 24.19 2.18
N ASP A 53 -0.03 23.15 1.42
CA ASP A 53 0.59 23.30 0.10
C ASP A 53 -0.44 23.06 -1.03
N ALA A 54 -1.11 24.13 -1.43
CA ALA A 54 -2.12 24.09 -2.49
C ALA A 54 -1.54 23.69 -3.86
N ILE A 55 -0.25 23.94 -4.10
CA ILE A 55 0.42 23.57 -5.35
C ILE A 55 0.63 22.07 -5.39
N SER A 56 1.16 21.49 -4.30
CA SER A 56 1.33 20.03 -4.20
C SER A 56 -0.01 19.29 -4.21
N SER A 57 -1.05 19.86 -3.59
CA SER A 57 -2.44 19.34 -3.72
C SER A 57 -2.89 19.26 -5.17
N THR A 58 -2.74 20.35 -5.92
CA THR A 58 -3.16 20.42 -7.32
C THR A 58 -2.35 19.44 -8.19
N ALA A 59 -1.04 19.37 -7.97
CA ALA A 59 -0.16 18.45 -8.68
C ALA A 59 -0.51 16.98 -8.44
N TRP A 60 -0.82 16.62 -7.19
CA TRP A 60 -1.24 15.29 -6.80
C TRP A 60 -2.54 14.86 -7.49
N GLU A 61 -3.53 15.74 -7.52
CA GLU A 61 -4.82 15.48 -8.19
C GLU A 61 -4.69 15.39 -9.71
N LEU A 62 -3.87 16.25 -10.34
CA LEU A 62 -3.75 16.30 -11.80
C LEU A 62 -2.94 15.14 -12.39
N ALA A 63 -1.88 14.71 -11.69
CA ALA A 63 -0.93 13.73 -12.22
C ALA A 63 -0.56 12.63 -11.22
N GLY A 64 -0.40 12.97 -9.95
CA GLY A 64 0.08 12.04 -8.91
C GLY A 64 -0.75 10.77 -8.78
N LYS A 65 -2.08 10.88 -8.66
CA LYS A 65 -3.00 9.73 -8.54
C LYS A 65 -2.90 8.77 -9.71
N LYS A 66 -2.82 9.29 -10.95
CA LYS A 66 -2.69 8.48 -12.16
C LYS A 66 -1.33 7.76 -12.20
N LEU A 67 -0.25 8.46 -11.92
CA LEU A 67 1.09 7.89 -11.88
C LEU A 67 1.23 6.82 -10.79
N LEU A 68 0.63 7.03 -9.62
CA LEU A 68 0.56 6.04 -8.55
C LEU A 68 -0.13 4.76 -9.02
N SER A 69 -1.30 4.89 -9.68
CA SER A 69 -2.04 3.75 -10.23
C SER A 69 -1.19 2.96 -11.23
N GLU A 70 -0.58 3.65 -12.20
CA GLU A 70 0.29 3.02 -13.22
C GLU A 70 1.54 2.36 -12.60
N PHE A 71 2.14 3.01 -11.60
CA PHE A 71 3.26 2.47 -10.86
C PHE A 71 2.87 1.18 -10.15
N ILE A 72 1.73 1.16 -9.44
CA ILE A 72 1.23 -0.01 -8.72
C ILE A 72 0.90 -1.13 -9.69
N ASP A 73 0.24 -0.85 -10.80
CA ASP A 73 -0.10 -1.87 -11.80
C ASP A 73 1.14 -2.56 -12.38
N THR A 74 2.22 -1.80 -12.57
CA THR A 74 3.45 -2.30 -13.19
C THR A 74 4.39 -2.96 -12.18
N ASN A 75 4.53 -2.36 -11.00
CA ASN A 75 5.59 -2.70 -10.05
C ASN A 75 5.08 -3.53 -8.87
N VAL A 76 3.77 -3.65 -8.63
CA VAL A 76 3.25 -4.46 -7.52
C VAL A 76 2.92 -5.88 -7.96
N THR A 77 3.43 -6.84 -7.19
CA THR A 77 3.08 -8.26 -7.29
C THR A 77 2.49 -8.74 -5.97
N VAL A 78 1.70 -9.80 -6.03
CA VAL A 78 1.08 -10.41 -4.84
C VAL A 78 1.40 -11.89 -4.86
N ASP A 79 2.16 -12.33 -3.87
CA ASP A 79 2.33 -13.76 -3.61
C ASP A 79 1.09 -14.27 -2.87
N ASN A 80 0.41 -15.28 -3.43
CA ASN A 80 -0.76 -15.90 -2.80
C ASN A 80 -0.38 -17.25 -2.17
N TYR A 81 -0.55 -17.37 -0.84
CA TYR A 81 -0.29 -18.57 -0.05
C TYR A 81 -1.58 -19.28 0.39
N TYR A 82 -2.68 -19.04 -0.35
CA TYR A 82 -4.05 -19.52 -0.12
C TYR A 82 -4.75 -18.94 1.11
N LEU A 83 -4.16 -19.04 2.30
CA LEU A 83 -4.75 -18.54 3.55
C LEU A 83 -4.45 -17.06 3.81
N PHE A 84 -3.37 -16.59 3.21
CA PHE A 84 -2.89 -15.23 3.28
C PHE A 84 -2.13 -14.91 1.98
N SER A 85 -1.79 -13.65 1.81
CA SER A 85 -1.05 -13.14 0.67
C SER A 85 -0.05 -12.07 1.11
N ILE A 86 1.00 -11.88 0.32
CA ILE A 86 2.05 -10.88 0.59
C ILE A 86 2.17 -9.98 -0.64
N PRO A 87 1.66 -8.73 -0.60
CA PRO A 87 1.96 -7.74 -1.61
C PRO A 87 3.43 -7.30 -1.52
N LYS A 88 4.05 -7.15 -2.69
CA LYS A 88 5.44 -6.73 -2.86
C LYS A 88 5.54 -5.65 -3.91
N VAL A 89 6.36 -4.64 -3.64
CA VAL A 89 6.79 -3.66 -4.64
C VAL A 89 8.10 -4.16 -5.25
N ASN A 90 8.15 -4.23 -6.57
CA ASN A 90 9.34 -4.57 -7.33
C ASN A 90 10.01 -3.28 -7.77
N TRP A 91 11.24 -3.07 -7.31
CA TRP A 91 12.02 -1.88 -7.65
C TRP A 91 13.50 -2.23 -7.73
N ASP A 92 14.17 -1.74 -8.77
CA ASP A 92 15.61 -1.93 -9.00
C ASP A 92 16.05 -3.41 -8.86
N GLY A 93 15.31 -4.31 -9.51
CA GLY A 93 15.57 -5.76 -9.48
C GLY A 93 15.28 -6.46 -8.14
N ASN A 94 14.81 -5.74 -7.13
CA ASN A 94 14.51 -6.25 -5.80
C ASN A 94 13.00 -6.26 -5.52
N SER A 95 12.54 -7.20 -4.69
CA SER A 95 11.14 -7.30 -4.28
C SER A 95 11.01 -7.01 -2.79
N TYR A 96 10.25 -5.98 -2.45
CA TYR A 96 10.07 -5.50 -1.08
C TYR A 96 8.66 -5.82 -0.59
N PRO A 97 8.49 -6.70 0.41
CA PRO A 97 7.18 -6.96 0.99
C PRO A 97 6.68 -5.70 1.69
N ILE A 98 5.47 -5.27 1.34
CA ILE A 98 4.90 -4.00 1.81
C ILE A 98 3.67 -4.20 2.70
N GLY A 99 3.24 -5.44 2.92
CA GLY A 99 2.03 -5.74 3.66
C GLY A 99 1.72 -7.22 3.77
N VAL A 100 0.55 -7.51 4.32
CA VAL A 100 -0.05 -8.85 4.37
C VAL A 100 -1.53 -8.74 4.06
N GLY A 101 -2.05 -9.62 3.20
CA GLY A 101 -3.48 -9.83 3.00
C GLY A 101 -3.94 -11.07 3.76
N ALA A 102 -5.01 -10.95 4.54
CA ALA A 102 -5.66 -12.07 5.20
C ALA A 102 -7.06 -11.67 5.65
N PHE A 103 -7.97 -12.63 5.74
CA PHE A 103 -9.32 -12.41 6.30
C PHE A 103 -10.09 -11.23 5.65
N GLY A 104 -9.99 -11.09 4.34
CA GLY A 104 -10.68 -10.06 3.55
C GLY A 104 -10.07 -8.67 3.67
N LYS A 105 -8.90 -8.53 4.29
CA LYS A 105 -8.25 -7.24 4.55
C LYS A 105 -6.80 -7.25 4.13
N VAL A 106 -6.33 -6.08 3.73
CA VAL A 106 -4.93 -5.83 3.38
C VAL A 106 -4.34 -4.89 4.42
N TYR A 107 -3.26 -5.32 5.05
CA TYR A 107 -2.54 -4.59 6.07
C TYR A 107 -1.21 -4.12 5.49
N ILE A 108 -1.09 -2.83 5.20
CA ILE A 108 0.13 -2.22 4.67
C ILE A 108 1.07 -1.85 5.82
N THR A 109 2.32 -2.29 5.74
CA THR A 109 3.33 -1.99 6.75
C THR A 109 3.84 -0.56 6.62
N LYS A 110 4.11 0.09 7.75
CA LYS A 110 4.77 1.41 7.78
C LYS A 110 6.29 1.34 7.62
N HIS A 111 6.86 0.13 7.66
CA HIS A 111 8.31 -0.09 7.73
C HIS A 111 8.86 -0.47 6.35
N LEU A 112 9.00 0.52 5.48
CA LEU A 112 9.79 0.39 4.26
C LEU A 112 11.13 1.07 4.45
N ASN A 113 12.23 0.41 4.06
CA ASN A 113 13.57 0.96 4.22
C ASN A 113 13.70 2.26 3.40
N ARG A 114 14.25 3.31 4.00
CA ARG A 114 14.43 4.61 3.35
C ARG A 114 15.23 4.49 2.05
N ASP A 115 16.28 3.67 2.07
CA ASP A 115 17.16 3.48 0.91
C ASP A 115 16.42 2.87 -0.30
N VAL A 116 15.26 2.26 -0.05
CA VAL A 116 14.38 1.65 -1.05
C VAL A 116 13.27 2.61 -1.48
N VAL A 117 12.67 3.32 -0.53
CA VAL A 117 11.53 4.21 -0.78
C VAL A 117 11.97 5.50 -1.45
N GLN A 118 13.11 6.07 -1.05
CA GLN A 118 13.55 7.37 -1.53
C GLN A 118 13.79 7.39 -3.06
N PRO A 119 14.44 6.38 -3.67
CA PRO A 119 14.58 6.33 -5.12
C PRO A 119 13.24 6.25 -5.86
N ILE A 120 12.26 5.50 -5.32
CA ILE A 120 10.90 5.40 -5.90
C ILE A 120 10.20 6.77 -5.85
N LEU A 121 10.25 7.44 -4.71
CA LEU A 121 9.66 8.76 -4.56
C LEU A 121 10.30 9.77 -5.51
N ASN A 122 11.64 9.79 -5.62
CA ASN A 122 12.32 10.70 -6.52
C ASN A 122 11.92 10.45 -8.00
N ASP A 123 11.85 9.18 -8.44
CA ASP A 123 11.38 8.83 -9.81
C ASP A 123 9.93 9.27 -10.04
N MET A 124 9.06 9.11 -9.05
CA MET A 124 7.69 9.61 -9.13
C MET A 124 7.64 11.14 -9.19
N GLU A 125 8.47 11.85 -8.42
CA GLU A 125 8.55 13.31 -8.42
C GLU A 125 8.95 13.84 -9.79
N ASP A 126 9.99 13.26 -10.38
CA ASP A 126 10.49 13.62 -11.70
C ASP A 126 9.40 13.40 -12.77
N LYS A 127 8.70 12.25 -12.73
CA LYS A 127 7.57 11.97 -13.63
C LYS A 127 6.40 12.93 -13.44
N VAL A 128 6.07 13.30 -12.21
CA VAL A 128 5.03 14.29 -11.94
C VAL A 128 5.44 15.64 -12.52
N LYS A 129 6.67 16.10 -12.28
CA LYS A 129 7.18 17.36 -12.82
C LYS A 129 7.16 17.39 -14.34
N ASP A 130 7.49 16.28 -15.00
CA ASP A 130 7.44 16.19 -16.47
C ASP A 130 6.01 16.30 -17.03
N LEU A 131 5.01 15.79 -16.31
CA LEU A 131 3.60 15.86 -16.71
C LEU A 131 2.93 17.20 -16.38
N LEU A 132 3.49 17.99 -15.48
CA LEU A 132 2.88 19.25 -15.04
C LEU A 132 3.24 20.44 -15.96
N PRO A 133 2.35 21.45 -16.08
CA PRO A 133 2.69 22.72 -16.70
C PRO A 133 3.85 23.42 -15.99
N ASP A 134 4.64 24.21 -16.72
CA ASP A 134 5.85 24.89 -16.21
C ASP A 134 5.63 25.72 -14.94
N PHE A 135 4.42 26.25 -14.73
CA PHE A 135 4.03 26.98 -13.51
C PHE A 135 4.11 26.12 -12.23
N PHE A 136 3.87 24.80 -12.31
CA PHE A 136 3.82 23.92 -11.16
C PHE A 136 5.15 23.19 -10.90
N LYS A 137 6.06 23.13 -11.88
CA LYS A 137 7.32 22.35 -11.80
C LYS A 137 8.28 22.80 -10.69
N GLY A 138 8.32 24.10 -10.39
CA GLY A 138 9.26 24.67 -9.42
C GLY A 138 8.91 24.44 -7.94
N ASN A 139 7.68 24.01 -7.65
CA ASN A 139 7.10 24.06 -6.30
C ASN A 139 6.58 22.70 -5.79
N PHE A 140 6.75 21.61 -6.56
CA PHE A 140 6.33 20.26 -6.16
C PHE A 140 7.48 19.52 -5.47
N ASP A 141 7.28 19.12 -4.21
CA ASP A 141 8.24 18.35 -3.40
C ASP A 141 7.49 17.27 -2.60
N ILE A 142 7.69 16.00 -2.94
CA ILE A 142 7.10 14.84 -2.23
C ILE A 142 8.05 14.25 -1.19
N ASN A 143 9.19 14.89 -0.95
CA ASN A 143 10.19 14.39 -0.03
C ASN A 143 9.71 14.54 1.43
N LEU A 144 9.34 13.40 2.01
CA LEU A 144 8.85 13.25 3.39
C LEU A 144 9.86 13.70 4.45
N TYR A 145 11.15 13.82 4.10
CA TYR A 145 12.21 14.17 5.05
C TYR A 145 12.31 15.66 5.37
N ASN A 146 11.81 16.54 4.51
CA ASN A 146 11.81 17.98 4.80
C ASN A 146 10.84 18.33 5.95
N THR A 147 9.89 17.46 6.28
CA THR A 147 8.91 17.65 7.36
C THR A 147 9.44 17.29 8.75
N GLN A 148 10.43 16.39 8.85
CA GLN A 148 11.02 15.98 10.15
C GLN A 148 12.07 16.97 10.68
N LYS A 149 12.47 17.97 9.89
CA LYS A 149 13.50 18.95 10.27
C LYS A 149 12.94 20.26 10.86
N ASN A 150 11.63 20.43 10.84
CA ASN A 150 10.92 21.64 11.30
C ASN A 150 10.05 21.41 12.56
N ASN A 151 10.30 20.34 13.33
CA ASN A 151 9.79 20.16 14.68
C ASN A 151 10.94 20.00 15.67
#